data_AF-A0A9D8N0Z1-F1
#
_entry.id   AF-A0A9D8N0Z1-F1
#
_cell.length_a   1.000
_cell.length_b   1.000
_cell.length_c   1.000
_cell.angle_alpha   90.00
_cell.angle_beta   90.00
_cell.angle_gamma   90.00
#
_symmetry.space_group_name_H-M   'P 1'
#
loop_
_entity.id
_entity.type
_entity.pdbx_description
1 polymer ?
#
loop_
_entity_poly.entity_id
_entity_poly.type
_entity_poly.pdbx_seq_one_letter_code
_entity_poly.pdbx_strand_id
1 'polypeptide(L)'
;MKRIAPILLALALASACNSTDPFLYRAFLMGNPNVDGSLKGDDGITYVFNELPDWSGAKRVVALLDVLKDLGDSTCQARLQSFSVPIFKQPVVVEGQMPDSLGTESIFVSDVWFSGGCLNMSNVINVKTDGSGKHLINLAYDKAQSSEDTLKFIVKHNYPEGYEDGCTVYEYVFYSSFPLSGLMPERDSTVLKISWEWNGSPASIAGKVKI
;
A
#
# COMPACT_ATOMS: atom_id res chain seq x y z
N MET A 1 12.92 -36.38 25.59
CA MET A 1 14.09 -35.86 24.85
C MET A 1 13.61 -35.09 23.64
N LYS A 2 14.34 -34.04 23.29
CA LYS A 2 13.90 -32.83 22.58
C LYS A 2 13.40 -33.09 21.14
N ARG A 3 12.33 -32.36 20.79
CA ARG A 3 11.76 -32.24 19.44
C ARG A 3 12.74 -31.48 18.54
N ILE A 4 13.00 -32.03 17.35
CA ILE A 4 13.70 -31.36 16.25
C ILE A 4 12.65 -30.55 15.48
N ALA A 5 12.88 -29.25 15.32
CA ALA A 5 12.15 -28.37 14.41
C ALA A 5 13.11 -27.85 13.33
N PRO A 6 12.62 -27.58 12.10
CA PRO A 6 13.42 -27.55 10.89
C PRO A 6 14.13 -26.20 10.66
N ILE A 7 15.24 -26.29 9.94
CA ILE A 7 16.06 -25.18 9.44
C ILE A 7 15.25 -24.40 8.40
N LEU A 8 14.93 -23.13 8.70
CA LEU A 8 14.46 -22.17 7.70
C LEU A 8 15.68 -21.65 6.92
N LEU A 9 15.72 -21.94 5.62
CA LEU A 9 16.71 -21.43 4.69
C LEU A 9 16.28 -20.01 4.26
N ALA A 10 16.95 -18.98 4.79
CA ALA A 10 16.78 -17.60 4.34
C ALA A 10 17.61 -17.38 3.07
N LEU A 11 16.95 -17.04 1.97
CA LEU A 11 17.57 -16.71 0.70
C LEU A 11 18.14 -15.28 0.79
N ALA A 12 19.47 -15.16 0.91
CA ALA A 12 20.17 -13.88 0.83
C ALA A 12 20.39 -13.52 -0.66
N LEU A 13 19.72 -12.48 -1.13
CA LEU A 13 20.07 -11.81 -2.39
C LEU A 13 20.87 -10.56 -2.05
N ALA A 14 22.19 -10.67 -2.18
CA ALA A 14 23.11 -9.56 -2.15
C ALA A 14 22.97 -8.74 -3.45
N SER A 15 22.69 -7.45 -3.33
CA SER A 15 23.17 -6.47 -4.30
C SER A 15 23.87 -5.35 -3.54
N ALA A 16 25.20 -5.37 -3.62
CA ALA A 16 26.06 -4.34 -3.09
C ALA A 16 26.07 -3.16 -4.08
N CYS A 17 25.76 -1.96 -3.58
CA CYS A 17 26.24 -0.72 -4.16
C CYS A 17 26.34 0.35 -3.07
N ASN A 18 27.60 0.66 -2.71
CA ASN A 18 28.11 1.77 -1.91
C ASN A 18 27.16 2.49 -0.93
N SER A 19 27.16 2.04 0.33
CA SER A 19 27.16 2.94 1.47
C SER A 19 28.15 2.40 2.51
N THR A 20 29.00 3.27 3.05
CA THR A 20 30.13 2.94 3.93
C THR A 20 29.73 2.63 5.38
N ASP A 21 28.45 2.40 5.65
CA ASP A 21 27.97 2.03 6.98
C ASP A 21 27.34 0.65 6.95
N PRO A 22 27.81 -0.30 7.78
CA PRO A 22 27.18 -1.60 7.87
C PRO A 22 25.75 -1.46 8.38
N PHE A 23 24.80 -2.02 7.64
CA PHE A 23 23.42 -2.21 8.06
C PHE A 23 23.11 -3.71 8.10
N LEU A 24 22.21 -4.13 8.99
CA LEU A 24 21.81 -5.53 9.17
C LEU A 24 21.02 -6.04 7.97
N TYR A 25 20.00 -5.29 7.56
CA TYR A 25 19.18 -5.58 6.39
C TYR A 25 18.46 -4.32 5.91
N ARG A 26 17.98 -4.37 4.67
CA ARG A 26 17.14 -3.32 4.07
C ARG A 26 15.68 -3.72 4.18
N ALA A 27 14.84 -2.80 4.60
CA ALA A 27 13.40 -3.00 4.75
C ALA A 27 12.62 -2.07 3.83
N PHE A 28 11.62 -2.61 3.14
CA PHE A 28 10.62 -1.84 2.41
C PHE A 28 9.26 -2.13 3.06
N LEU A 29 8.66 -1.13 3.70
CA LEU A 29 7.50 -1.35 4.56
C LEU A 29 6.52 -0.19 4.55
N MET A 30 5.28 -0.50 4.95
CA MET A 30 4.26 0.47 5.27
C MET A 30 4.28 0.75 6.78
N GLY A 31 4.03 2.00 7.17
CA GLY A 31 3.99 2.36 8.57
C GLY A 31 3.32 3.70 8.86
N ASN A 32 3.13 3.97 10.15
CA ASN A 32 2.56 5.20 10.68
C ASN A 32 3.64 6.01 11.39
N PRO A 33 3.95 7.22 10.91
CA PRO A 33 4.84 8.13 11.63
C PRO A 33 4.29 8.48 13.01
N ASN A 34 5.16 8.47 14.02
CA ASN A 34 4.87 8.92 15.37
C ASN A 34 5.24 10.40 15.54
N VAL A 35 4.67 11.03 16.57
CA VAL A 35 4.91 12.45 16.90
C VAL A 35 6.38 12.72 17.26
N ASP A 36 7.08 11.73 17.80
CA ASP A 36 8.50 11.80 18.15
C ASP A 36 9.44 11.64 16.94
N GLY A 37 8.89 11.49 15.73
CA GLY A 37 9.64 11.29 14.49
C GLY A 37 10.02 9.84 14.20
N SER A 38 9.75 8.89 15.10
CA SER A 38 9.89 7.46 14.81
C SER A 38 8.80 6.95 13.85
N LEU A 39 8.97 5.75 13.32
CA LEU A 39 8.01 5.10 12.42
C LEU A 39 7.55 3.77 13.01
N LYS A 40 6.24 3.61 13.26
CA LYS A 40 5.67 2.30 13.59
C LYS A 40 5.36 1.55 12.30
N GLY A 41 6.13 0.50 11.99
CA GLY A 41 5.88 -0.38 10.87
C GLY A 41 4.69 -1.31 11.12
N ASP A 42 4.05 -1.73 10.04
CA ASP A 42 2.97 -2.73 10.08
C ASP A 42 3.45 -4.12 10.52
N ASP A 43 4.75 -4.37 10.42
CA ASP A 43 5.43 -5.53 10.98
C ASP A 43 5.46 -5.52 12.51
N GLY A 44 4.96 -4.45 13.14
CA GLY A 44 4.92 -4.29 14.58
C GLY A 44 6.23 -3.75 15.16
N ILE A 45 7.21 -3.40 14.33
CA ILE A 45 8.51 -2.85 14.76
C ILE A 45 8.44 -1.31 14.78
N THR A 46 9.01 -0.71 15.80
CA THR A 46 9.23 0.74 15.88
C THR A 46 10.63 1.07 15.38
N TYR A 47 10.73 1.87 14.32
CA TYR A 47 11.97 2.31 13.73
C TYR A 47 12.32 3.71 14.25
N VAL A 48 13.46 3.84 14.92
CA VAL A 48 14.00 5.11 15.42
C VAL A 48 15.18 5.57 14.58
N PHE A 49 15.32 6.88 14.42
CA PHE A 49 16.29 7.48 13.50
C PHE A 49 17.24 8.41 14.25
N ASN A 50 18.51 8.44 13.83
CA ASN A 50 19.47 9.43 14.35
C ASN A 50 19.17 10.83 13.82
N GLU A 51 18.80 10.89 12.54
CA GLU A 51 18.33 12.09 11.87
C GLU A 51 16.82 11.94 11.69
N LEU A 52 16.04 12.78 12.39
CA LEU A 52 14.59 12.68 12.36
C LEU A 52 14.05 13.07 10.98
N PRO A 53 13.25 12.20 10.34
CA PRO A 53 12.60 12.53 9.09
C PRO A 53 11.55 13.63 9.26
N ASP A 54 11.45 14.54 8.29
CA ASP A 54 10.28 15.38 8.15
C ASP A 54 9.18 14.60 7.41
N TRP A 55 8.26 14.03 8.17
CA TRP A 55 7.12 13.29 7.62
C TRP A 55 6.08 14.20 6.94
N SER A 56 6.23 15.52 6.97
CA SER A 56 5.30 16.48 6.36
C SER A 56 3.84 16.30 6.82
N GLY A 57 3.65 15.89 8.08
CA GLY A 57 2.31 15.60 8.65
C GLY A 57 1.65 14.33 8.10
N ALA A 58 2.39 13.46 7.40
CA ALA A 58 1.86 12.21 6.87
C ALA A 58 1.38 11.28 7.99
N LYS A 59 0.17 10.76 7.84
CA LYS A 59 -0.40 9.74 8.75
C LYS A 59 0.06 8.32 8.41
N ARG A 60 0.59 8.16 7.20
CA ARG A 60 0.93 6.88 6.59
C ARG A 60 2.06 7.11 5.61
N VAL A 61 3.03 6.21 5.57
CA VAL A 61 4.14 6.25 4.61
C VAL A 61 4.45 4.85 4.10
N VAL A 62 5.00 4.80 2.89
CA VAL A 62 5.81 3.68 2.43
C VAL A 62 7.27 4.09 2.53
N ALA A 63 8.08 3.32 3.24
CA ALA A 63 9.45 3.68 3.57
C ALA A 63 10.44 2.61 3.12
N LEU A 64 11.56 3.07 2.58
CA LEU A 64 12.77 2.28 2.36
C LEU A 64 13.78 2.63 3.44
N LEU A 65 14.16 1.64 4.25
CA LEU A 65 15.02 1.81 5.41
C LEU A 65 16.23 0.89 5.32
N ASP A 66 17.37 1.35 5.81
CA ASP A 66 18.47 0.48 6.22
C ASP A 66 18.38 0.29 7.73
N VAL A 67 18.16 -0.94 8.18
CA VAL A 67 18.09 -1.29 9.60
C VAL A 67 19.50 -1.50 10.12
N LEU A 68 19.92 -0.67 11.08
CA LEU A 68 21.30 -0.61 11.56
C LEU A 68 21.53 -1.51 12.76
N LYS A 69 20.55 -1.55 13.67
CA LYS A 69 20.68 -2.26 14.95
C LYS A 69 19.32 -2.65 15.52
N ASP A 70 19.24 -3.87 16.05
CA ASP A 70 18.13 -4.29 16.93
C ASP A 70 18.36 -3.74 18.34
N LEU A 71 17.38 -3.01 18.86
CA LEU A 71 17.41 -2.40 20.20
C LEU A 71 16.62 -3.21 21.23
N GLY A 72 15.96 -4.30 20.84
CA GLY A 72 15.04 -5.06 21.67
C GLY A 72 13.63 -4.45 21.70
N ASP A 73 12.70 -5.16 22.35
CA ASP A 73 11.32 -4.72 22.57
C ASP A 73 10.60 -4.22 21.30
N SER A 74 10.79 -4.95 20.20
CA SER A 74 10.26 -4.59 18.87
C SER A 74 10.67 -3.19 18.42
N THR A 75 11.90 -2.77 18.72
CA THR A 75 12.45 -1.47 18.34
C THR A 75 13.78 -1.66 17.62
N CYS A 76 13.97 -0.93 16.52
CA CYS A 76 15.19 -0.97 15.73
C CYS A 76 15.70 0.44 15.45
N GLN A 77 17.01 0.62 15.50
CA GLN A 77 17.66 1.80 14.96
C GLN A 77 17.77 1.66 13.44
N ALA A 78 17.32 2.66 12.71
CA ALA A 78 17.30 2.65 11.25
C ALA A 78 17.80 3.98 10.66
N ARG A 79 18.13 3.93 9.38
CA ARG A 79 18.36 5.07 8.51
C ARG A 79 17.30 5.08 7.43
N LEU A 80 16.62 6.21 7.29
CA LEU A 80 15.67 6.42 6.21
C LEU A 80 16.44 6.68 4.90
N GLN A 81 16.19 5.87 3.88
CA GLN A 81 16.74 6.09 2.54
C GLN A 81 15.80 6.95 1.70
N SER A 82 14.52 6.60 1.71
CA SER A 82 13.47 7.33 1.02
C SER A 82 12.10 6.97 1.58
N PHE A 83 11.13 7.85 1.42
CA PHE A 83 9.73 7.51 1.64
C PHE A 83 8.84 8.19 0.62
N SER A 84 7.63 7.66 0.48
CA SER A 84 6.54 8.31 -0.24
C SER A 84 5.29 8.33 0.64
N VAL A 85 4.46 9.34 0.45
CA VAL A 85 3.14 9.42 1.10
C VAL A 85 2.13 8.76 0.17
N PRO A 86 1.56 7.60 0.53
CA PRO A 86 0.52 6.97 -0.28
C PRO A 86 -0.77 7.78 -0.23
N ILE A 87 -1.64 7.59 -1.22
CA ILE A 87 -3.03 8.02 -1.11
C ILE A 87 -3.66 7.31 0.09
N PHE A 88 -4.02 8.05 1.13
CA PHE A 88 -4.59 7.51 2.36
C PHE A 88 -5.98 8.08 2.62
N LYS A 89 -7.01 7.29 2.29
CA LYS A 89 -8.41 7.70 2.50
C LYS A 89 -9.33 6.48 2.68
N GLN A 90 -10.51 6.72 3.25
CA GLN A 90 -11.51 5.69 3.46
C GLN A 90 -12.06 5.13 2.13
N PRO A 91 -12.40 3.82 2.09
CA PRO A 91 -13.18 3.27 0.99
C PRO A 91 -14.56 3.95 0.89
N VAL A 92 -15.08 4.07 -0.33
CA VAL A 92 -16.43 4.57 -0.59
C VAL A 92 -17.39 3.38 -0.55
N VAL A 93 -18.35 3.40 0.38
CA VAL A 93 -19.38 2.35 0.47
C VAL A 93 -20.43 2.56 -0.62
N VAL A 94 -20.66 1.52 -1.43
CA VAL A 94 -21.63 1.55 -2.53
C VAL A 94 -22.68 0.47 -2.29
N GLU A 95 -23.92 0.88 -2.08
CA GLU A 95 -25.04 -0.02 -1.77
C GLU A 95 -25.91 -0.37 -2.98
N GLY A 96 -25.58 0.15 -4.16
CA GLY A 96 -26.34 -0.03 -5.38
C GLY A 96 -25.48 0.12 -6.63
N GLN A 97 -26.00 0.83 -7.64
CA GLN A 97 -25.23 1.08 -8.86
C GLN A 97 -23.96 1.89 -8.55
N MET A 98 -22.85 1.46 -9.14
CA MET A 98 -21.56 2.15 -9.04
C MET A 98 -21.67 3.56 -9.65
N PRO A 99 -21.43 4.63 -8.88
CA PRO A 99 -21.56 5.98 -9.41
C PRO A 99 -20.41 6.32 -10.35
N ASP A 100 -20.73 6.91 -11.50
CA ASP A 100 -19.75 7.31 -12.52
C ASP A 100 -18.73 8.33 -11.99
N SER A 101 -19.10 9.11 -10.96
CA SER A 101 -18.21 10.07 -10.31
C SER A 101 -16.99 9.44 -9.63
N LEU A 102 -17.00 8.13 -9.36
CA LEU A 102 -15.81 7.43 -8.85
C LEU A 102 -14.75 7.21 -9.93
N GLY A 103 -15.13 7.30 -11.21
CA GLY A 103 -14.24 7.21 -12.36
C GLY A 103 -14.47 5.97 -13.22
N THR A 104 -14.07 6.12 -14.48
CA THR A 104 -14.10 5.10 -15.54
C THR A 104 -12.74 4.93 -16.20
N GLU A 105 -11.75 5.71 -15.79
CA GLU A 105 -10.44 5.76 -16.36
C GLU A 105 -9.60 4.56 -15.93
N SER A 106 -8.69 4.17 -16.83
CA SER A 106 -7.87 3.00 -16.63
C SER A 106 -6.91 3.16 -15.47
N ILE A 107 -6.82 2.12 -14.64
CA ILE A 107 -5.86 1.98 -13.56
C ILE A 107 -5.42 0.54 -13.49
N PHE A 108 -4.12 0.31 -13.43
CA PHE A 108 -3.57 -1.02 -13.23
C PHE A 108 -3.13 -1.18 -11.78
N VAL A 109 -3.51 -2.29 -11.16
CA VAL A 109 -3.06 -2.66 -9.82
C VAL A 109 -1.95 -3.70 -9.98
N SER A 110 -0.71 -3.32 -9.68
CA SER A 110 0.46 -4.19 -9.87
C SER A 110 0.69 -5.12 -8.69
N ASP A 111 0.33 -4.68 -7.48
CA ASP A 111 0.45 -5.49 -6.27
C ASP A 111 -0.58 -5.07 -5.22
N VAL A 112 -0.95 -6.01 -4.36
CA VAL A 112 -1.96 -5.86 -3.31
C VAL A 112 -1.53 -6.63 -2.07
N TRP A 113 -1.51 -5.97 -0.92
CA TRP A 113 -1.26 -6.63 0.36
C TRP A 113 -2.06 -5.99 1.49
N PHE A 114 -2.38 -6.79 2.50
CA PHE A 114 -3.05 -6.31 3.71
C PHE A 114 -2.05 -6.22 4.85
N SER A 115 -1.98 -5.06 5.49
CA SER A 115 -1.11 -4.82 6.63
C SER A 115 -1.57 -3.57 7.39
N GLY A 116 -1.34 -3.53 8.72
CA GLY A 116 -1.73 -2.37 9.55
C GLY A 116 -3.22 -2.03 9.52
N GLY A 117 -4.09 -3.04 9.32
CA GLY A 117 -5.54 -2.84 9.17
C GLY A 117 -5.96 -2.15 7.87
N CYS A 118 -5.04 -2.03 6.91
CA CYS A 118 -5.24 -1.36 5.62
C CYS A 118 -5.09 -2.33 4.46
N LEU A 119 -5.87 -2.10 3.41
CA LEU A 119 -5.58 -2.63 2.08
C LEU A 119 -4.60 -1.69 1.39
N ASN A 120 -3.40 -2.17 1.09
CA ASN A 120 -2.35 -1.42 0.44
C ASN A 120 -2.17 -1.93 -0.98
N MET A 121 -1.86 -1.03 -1.91
CA MET A 121 -1.69 -1.36 -3.31
C MET A 121 -0.58 -0.53 -3.94
N SER A 122 0.14 -1.16 -4.87
CA SER A 122 0.94 -0.48 -5.88
C SER A 122 0.11 -0.36 -7.14
N ASN A 123 -0.01 0.85 -7.66
CA ASN A 123 -0.87 1.18 -8.78
C ASN A 123 -0.09 1.86 -9.88
N VAL A 124 -0.61 1.75 -11.10
CA VAL A 124 -0.11 2.43 -12.28
C VAL A 124 -1.27 3.14 -12.96
N ILE A 125 -1.06 4.41 -13.29
CA ILE A 125 -1.95 5.21 -14.13
C ILE A 125 -1.13 5.84 -15.25
N ASN A 126 -1.82 6.22 -16.33
CA ASN A 126 -1.24 7.16 -17.28
C ASN A 126 -1.37 8.57 -16.71
N VAL A 127 -0.34 9.40 -16.90
CA VAL A 127 -0.39 10.82 -16.55
C VAL A 127 0.18 11.64 -17.70
N LYS A 128 -0.32 12.87 -17.89
CA LYS A 128 0.21 13.79 -18.89
C LYS A 128 1.66 14.16 -18.54
N THR A 129 2.52 14.27 -19.55
CA THR A 129 3.95 14.61 -19.35
C THR A 129 4.17 15.99 -18.73
N ASP A 130 3.21 16.90 -18.88
CA ASP A 130 3.24 18.23 -18.26
C ASP A 130 2.81 18.21 -16.78
N GLY A 131 2.41 17.05 -16.25
CA GLY A 131 1.95 16.89 -14.87
C GLY A 131 0.63 17.58 -14.54
N SER A 132 -0.15 17.96 -15.57
CA SER A 132 -1.40 18.71 -15.38
C SER A 132 -2.61 17.84 -15.04
N GLY A 133 -3.52 18.42 -14.28
CA GLY A 133 -4.80 17.81 -13.90
C GLY A 133 -4.72 16.93 -12.65
N LYS A 134 -5.88 16.63 -12.07
CA LYS A 134 -5.96 15.96 -10.78
C LYS A 134 -6.50 14.55 -10.93
N HIS A 135 -5.65 13.57 -10.65
CA HIS A 135 -6.04 12.18 -10.58
C HIS A 135 -6.71 11.85 -9.23
N LEU A 136 -7.88 11.23 -9.27
CA LEU A 136 -8.62 10.78 -8.10
C LEU A 136 -8.69 9.26 -8.09
N ILE A 137 -8.07 8.63 -7.10
CA ILE A 137 -8.02 7.17 -6.97
C ILE A 137 -8.92 6.74 -5.84
N ASN A 138 -9.95 5.95 -6.11
CA ASN A 138 -10.94 5.51 -5.14
C ASN A 138 -10.90 3.99 -4.97
N LEU A 139 -11.22 3.53 -3.76
CA LEU A 139 -11.56 2.13 -3.51
C LEU A 139 -13.05 2.10 -3.18
N ALA A 140 -13.86 1.51 -4.06
CA ALA A 140 -15.28 1.33 -3.83
C ALA A 140 -15.51 -0.02 -3.14
N TYR A 141 -16.17 -0.03 -1.99
CA TYR A 141 -16.70 -1.25 -1.38
C TYR A 141 -18.07 -1.53 -1.98
N ASP A 142 -18.16 -2.55 -2.83
CA ASP A 142 -19.41 -2.96 -3.46
C ASP A 142 -20.21 -3.82 -2.50
N LYS A 143 -20.95 -3.16 -1.60
CA LYS A 143 -21.73 -3.80 -0.54
C LYS A 143 -22.85 -4.67 -1.12
N ALA A 144 -23.47 -4.23 -2.22
CA ALA A 144 -24.55 -4.95 -2.88
C ALA A 144 -24.10 -6.31 -3.43
N GLN A 145 -22.86 -6.39 -3.91
CA GLN A 145 -22.29 -7.62 -4.45
C GLN A 145 -21.44 -8.39 -3.43
N SER A 146 -21.17 -7.82 -2.27
CA SER A 146 -20.45 -8.48 -1.18
C SER A 146 -21.37 -9.45 -0.44
N SER A 147 -20.76 -10.48 0.14
CA SER A 147 -21.41 -11.39 1.07
C SER A 147 -20.71 -11.31 2.42
N GLU A 148 -21.24 -12.02 3.42
CA GLU A 148 -20.54 -12.17 4.69
C GLU A 148 -19.13 -12.67 4.44
N ASP A 149 -18.92 -13.77 3.70
CA ASP A 149 -17.63 -14.43 3.40
C ASP A 149 -16.69 -13.72 2.44
N THR A 150 -17.22 -12.88 1.56
CA THR A 150 -16.43 -12.27 0.49
C THR A 150 -16.79 -10.80 0.35
N LEU A 151 -15.82 -9.95 0.67
CA LEU A 151 -15.91 -8.52 0.47
C LEU A 151 -15.35 -8.17 -0.90
N LYS A 152 -16.14 -7.44 -1.69
CA LYS A 152 -15.77 -7.02 -3.04
C LYS A 152 -15.43 -5.55 -3.07
N PHE A 153 -14.27 -5.26 -3.63
CA PHE A 153 -13.77 -3.92 -3.81
C PHE A 153 -13.45 -3.67 -5.28
N ILE A 154 -13.68 -2.44 -5.73
CA ILE A 154 -13.35 -2.00 -7.08
C ILE A 154 -12.44 -0.79 -6.96
N VAL A 155 -11.25 -0.87 -7.56
CA VAL A 155 -10.36 0.27 -7.71
C VAL A 155 -10.87 1.11 -8.86
N LYS A 156 -11.07 2.41 -8.60
CA LYS A 156 -11.59 3.36 -9.56
C LYS A 156 -10.62 4.53 -9.70
N HIS A 157 -10.36 4.95 -10.92
CA HIS A 157 -9.56 6.11 -11.24
C HIS A 157 -10.46 7.09 -11.99
N ASN A 158 -10.50 8.33 -11.52
CA ASN A 158 -11.18 9.45 -12.17
C ASN A 158 -10.14 10.51 -12.54
N TYR A 159 -10.15 10.92 -13.81
CA TYR A 159 -9.35 12.02 -14.33
C TYR A 159 -10.28 12.99 -15.07
N PRO A 160 -10.95 13.92 -14.33
CA PRO A 160 -12.05 14.72 -14.86
C PRO A 160 -11.69 15.55 -16.08
N GLU A 161 -10.42 15.93 -16.20
CA GLU A 161 -9.91 16.73 -17.32
C GLU A 161 -9.80 15.91 -18.63
N GLY A 162 -9.76 14.59 -18.54
CA GLY A 162 -9.64 13.69 -19.68
C GLY A 162 -8.29 13.78 -20.42
N TYR A 163 -8.03 12.77 -21.25
CA TYR A 163 -6.88 12.77 -22.15
C TYR A 163 -7.31 13.40 -23.49
N GLU A 164 -6.70 14.53 -23.82
CA GLU A 164 -6.90 15.17 -25.13
C GLU A 164 -6.22 14.35 -26.23
N ASP A 165 -6.80 14.38 -27.43
CA ASP A 165 -6.23 13.68 -28.60
C ASP A 165 -4.79 14.15 -28.86
N GLY A 166 -3.87 13.18 -28.97
CA GLY A 166 -2.46 13.45 -29.22
C GLY A 166 -1.65 13.89 -28.00
N CYS A 167 -2.23 13.91 -26.79
CA CYS A 167 -1.43 14.15 -25.59
C CYS A 167 -0.42 13.01 -25.36
N THR A 168 0.79 13.37 -24.92
CA THR A 168 1.79 12.38 -24.52
C THR A 168 1.56 12.01 -23.06
N VAL A 169 1.47 10.71 -22.79
CA VAL A 169 1.32 10.16 -21.45
C VAL A 169 2.49 9.26 -21.11
N TYR A 170 2.75 9.10 -19.81
CA TYR A 170 3.67 8.09 -19.30
C TYR A 170 3.04 7.35 -18.12
N GLU A 171 3.52 6.14 -17.85
CA GLU A 171 3.09 5.34 -16.73
C GLU A 171 3.69 5.88 -15.42
N TYR A 172 2.82 6.21 -14.46
CA TYR A 172 3.21 6.67 -13.14
C TYR A 172 2.85 5.63 -12.09
N VAL A 173 3.86 5.17 -11.36
CA VAL A 173 3.71 4.20 -10.26
C VAL A 173 3.52 4.95 -8.94
N PHE A 174 2.50 4.57 -8.18
CA PHE A 174 2.25 5.16 -6.86
C PHE A 174 1.57 4.18 -5.91
N TYR A 175 1.57 4.52 -4.63
CA TYR A 175 1.00 3.70 -3.58
C TYR A 175 -0.30 4.28 -3.06
N SER A 176 -1.22 3.40 -2.69
CA SER A 176 -2.47 3.74 -2.01
C SER A 176 -2.69 2.82 -0.82
N SER A 177 -3.26 3.36 0.25
CA SER A 177 -3.56 2.66 1.49
C SER A 177 -4.98 3.01 1.90
N PHE A 178 -5.84 2.01 2.00
CA PHE A 178 -7.24 2.18 2.38
C PHE A 178 -7.47 1.49 3.71
N PRO A 179 -7.69 2.23 4.81
CA PRO A 179 -8.05 1.62 6.08
C PRO A 179 -9.38 0.88 5.91
N LEU A 180 -9.41 -0.36 6.38
CA LEU A 180 -10.58 -1.22 6.28
C LEU A 180 -11.32 -1.38 7.61
N SER A 181 -10.84 -0.69 8.65
CA SER A 181 -11.47 -0.65 9.97
C SER A 181 -12.93 -0.22 9.84
N GLY A 182 -13.85 -1.09 10.26
CA GLY A 182 -15.30 -0.87 10.17
C GLY A 182 -16.01 -1.51 8.97
N LEU A 183 -15.26 -2.02 7.99
CA LEU A 183 -15.80 -2.83 6.89
C LEU A 183 -15.54 -4.33 7.06
N MET A 184 -14.55 -4.66 7.88
CA MET A 184 -14.20 -6.05 8.15
C MET A 184 -15.23 -6.70 9.09
N PRO A 185 -15.74 -7.90 8.76
CA PRO A 185 -16.66 -8.63 9.62
C PRO A 185 -15.97 -9.13 10.91
N GLU A 186 -16.75 -9.33 11.96
CA GLU A 186 -16.25 -9.87 13.25
C GLU A 186 -15.98 -11.38 13.16
N ARG A 187 -14.80 -11.76 12.68
CA ARG A 187 -14.35 -13.16 12.56
C ARG A 187 -12.86 -13.25 12.25
N ASP A 188 -12.31 -14.47 12.32
CA ASP A 188 -10.86 -14.71 12.16
C ASP A 188 -10.30 -14.37 10.76
N SER A 189 -11.13 -14.47 9.71
CA SER A 189 -10.67 -14.22 8.35
C SER A 189 -11.80 -13.92 7.38
N THR A 190 -11.46 -13.23 6.29
CA THR A 190 -12.38 -12.92 5.20
C THR A 190 -11.70 -13.05 3.85
N VAL A 191 -12.47 -13.33 2.78
CA VAL A 191 -11.94 -13.21 1.42
C VAL A 191 -12.15 -11.78 0.95
N LEU A 192 -11.09 -11.16 0.43
CA LEU A 192 -11.17 -9.91 -0.32
C LEU A 192 -11.07 -10.24 -1.81
N LYS A 193 -11.98 -9.68 -2.61
CA LYS A 193 -11.88 -9.66 -4.08
C LYS A 193 -11.74 -8.23 -4.52
N ILE A 194 -10.69 -7.93 -5.27
CA ILE A 194 -10.36 -6.59 -5.73
C ILE A 194 -10.32 -6.61 -7.25
N SER A 195 -11.07 -5.74 -7.89
CA SER A 195 -11.10 -5.61 -9.35
C SER A 195 -10.74 -4.21 -9.81
N TRP A 196 -10.28 -4.12 -11.05
CA TRP A 196 -9.94 -2.87 -11.73
C TRP A 196 -10.10 -3.05 -13.25
N GLU A 197 -9.96 -1.97 -14.00
CA GLU A 197 -9.96 -1.98 -15.46
C GLU A 197 -8.71 -1.28 -15.99
N TRP A 198 -8.01 -1.93 -16.92
CA TRP A 198 -6.84 -1.39 -17.60
C TRP A 198 -7.05 -1.45 -19.11
N ASN A 199 -7.17 -0.29 -19.76
CA ASN A 199 -7.36 -0.15 -21.21
C ASN A 199 -8.50 -1.03 -21.75
N GLY A 200 -9.68 -0.96 -21.11
CA GLY A 200 -10.86 -1.76 -21.45
C GLY A 200 -10.79 -3.24 -21.07
N SER A 201 -9.69 -3.68 -20.44
CA SER A 201 -9.52 -5.05 -19.98
C SER A 201 -9.78 -5.14 -18.47
N PRO A 202 -10.84 -5.84 -18.04
CA PRO A 202 -11.09 -6.05 -16.61
C PRO A 202 -10.08 -7.04 -16.04
N ALA A 203 -9.65 -6.79 -14.80
CA ALA A 203 -8.76 -7.65 -14.05
C ALA A 203 -9.21 -7.74 -12.58
N SER A 204 -8.80 -8.80 -11.90
CA SER A 204 -9.10 -8.99 -10.49
C SER A 204 -8.10 -9.89 -9.79
N ILE A 205 -7.97 -9.68 -8.48
CA ILE A 205 -7.23 -10.54 -7.56
C ILE A 205 -8.13 -10.89 -6.37
N ALA A 206 -7.92 -12.07 -5.81
CA ALA A 206 -8.62 -12.51 -4.60
C ALA A 206 -7.64 -13.10 -3.60
N GLY A 207 -7.85 -12.81 -2.32
CA GLY A 207 -6.99 -13.29 -1.24
C GLY A 207 -7.77 -13.45 0.05
N LYS A 208 -7.39 -14.47 0.84
CA LYS A 208 -7.91 -14.64 2.20
C LYS A 208 -7.03 -13.84 3.16
N VAL A 209 -7.67 -13.02 3.97
CA VAL A 209 -7.03 -12.09 4.89
C VAL A 209 -7.42 -12.43 6.31
N LYS A 210 -6.44 -12.48 7.21
CA LYS A 210 -6.67 -12.66 8.64
C LYS A 210 -6.99 -11.30 9.27
N ILE A 211 -8.03 -11.26 10.08
CA ILE A 211 -8.51 -10.04 10.75
C ILE A 211 -7.90 -9.98 12.16
#